data_AF-A0A223M993-F1
#
_entry.id   AF-A0A223M993-F1
#
_cell.length_a   1.000
_cell.length_b   1.000
_cell.length_c   1.000
_cell.angle_alpha   90.00
_cell.angle_beta   90.00
_cell.angle_gamma   90.00
#
_symmetry.space_group_name_H-M   'P 1'
#
loop_
_entity.id
_entity.type
_entity.pdbx_description
1 polymer ?
#
loop_
_entity_poly.entity_id
_entity_poly.type
_entity_poly.pdbx_seq_one_letter_code
_entity_poly.pdbx_strand_id
1 'polypeptide(L)'
;MHKFIKWFFYYCFLVIFLVAFSATIYLIHYFLAKNMNWISILTIFIVYASTSFFNLFILLQKRRYETKISWLIACSILPIIGPISYIFLGRKYLKSQNIKKYFAQYRNFTNLKEKVQTWKNQESKDTLLSFSSEYFSSPIKEFNGNLLVDGHSFFEKLFADIKNAKKFIFIDVYIIKNDFIWKKLKKYWLISGNAGW
;
A
#
# COMPACT_ATOMS: atom_id res chain seq x y z
N MET A 1 -13.72 -8.40 -16.29
CA MET A 1 -13.37 -9.68 -15.61
C MET A 1 -12.86 -9.52 -14.16
N HIS A 2 -11.88 -8.65 -13.87
CA HIS A 2 -11.19 -8.65 -12.56
C HIS A 2 -12.04 -8.25 -11.33
N LYS A 3 -13.13 -7.49 -11.51
CA LYS A 3 -14.06 -7.11 -10.42
C LYS A 3 -15.07 -8.21 -10.09
N PHE A 4 -15.59 -8.89 -11.12
CA PHE A 4 -16.53 -10.01 -10.97
C PHE A 4 -15.88 -11.20 -10.26
N ILE A 5 -14.63 -11.53 -10.62
CA ILE A 5 -13.88 -12.59 -9.93
C ILE A 5 -13.74 -12.30 -8.44
N LYS A 6 -13.46 -11.04 -8.07
CA LYS A 6 -13.32 -10.62 -6.66
C LYS A 6 -14.63 -10.74 -5.89
N TRP A 7 -15.75 -10.42 -6.53
CA TRP A 7 -17.09 -10.57 -5.93
C TRP A 7 -17.46 -12.05 -5.77
N PHE A 8 -17.26 -12.86 -6.80
CA PHE A 8 -17.52 -14.29 -6.75
C PHE A 8 -16.75 -14.98 -5.62
N PHE A 9 -15.44 -14.73 -5.52
CA PHE A 9 -14.62 -15.24 -4.41
C PHE A 9 -15.11 -14.74 -3.05
N TYR A 10 -15.58 -13.50 -2.95
CA TYR A 10 -16.12 -12.96 -1.70
C TYR A 10 -17.42 -13.66 -1.26
N TYR A 11 -18.36 -13.90 -2.18
CA TYR A 11 -19.63 -14.59 -1.85
C TYR A 11 -19.43 -16.08 -1.57
N CYS A 12 -18.65 -16.79 -2.37
CA CYS A 12 -18.28 -18.18 -2.05
C CYS A 12 -17.61 -18.28 -0.68
N PHE A 13 -16.72 -17.35 -0.35
CA PHE A 13 -16.07 -17.30 0.94
C PHE A 13 -17.06 -17.00 2.09
N LEU A 14 -18.00 -16.08 1.90
CA LEU A 14 -19.05 -15.76 2.87
C LEU A 14 -19.93 -16.99 3.14
N VAL A 15 -20.24 -17.78 2.10
CA VAL A 15 -21.00 -19.03 2.25
C VAL A 15 -20.21 -20.07 3.05
N ILE A 16 -18.92 -20.25 2.75
CA ILE A 16 -18.05 -21.17 3.50
C ILE A 16 -17.94 -20.75 4.99
N PHE A 17 -17.84 -19.44 5.25
CA PHE A 17 -17.84 -18.87 6.60
C PHE A 17 -19.15 -19.20 7.34
N LEU A 18 -20.31 -19.00 6.71
CA LEU A 18 -21.61 -19.30 7.32
C LEU A 18 -21.77 -20.80 7.63
N VAL A 19 -21.30 -21.66 6.73
CA VAL A 19 -21.33 -23.12 6.91
C VAL A 19 -20.41 -23.55 8.05
N ALA A 20 -19.17 -23.03 8.10
CA ALA A 20 -18.24 -23.33 9.19
C ALA A 20 -18.77 -22.82 10.54
N PHE A 21 -19.35 -21.62 10.57
CA PHE A 21 -19.99 -21.05 11.74
C PHE A 21 -21.15 -21.93 12.23
N SER A 22 -22.03 -22.34 11.31
CA SER A 22 -23.13 -23.27 11.60
C SER A 22 -22.64 -24.63 12.11
N ALA A 23 -21.56 -25.18 11.55
CA ALA A 23 -20.97 -26.43 11.99
C ALA A 23 -20.37 -26.34 13.40
N THR A 24 -19.72 -25.22 13.75
CA THR A 24 -19.22 -25.00 15.12
C THR A 24 -20.37 -24.90 16.13
N ILE A 25 -21.47 -24.24 15.77
CA ILE A 25 -22.69 -24.17 16.60
C ILE A 25 -23.26 -25.57 16.82
N TYR A 26 -23.37 -26.37 15.76
CA TYR A 26 -23.89 -27.73 15.84
C TYR A 26 -23.02 -28.65 16.72
N LEU A 27 -21.70 -28.60 16.56
CA LEU A 27 -20.77 -29.41 17.36
C LEU A 27 -20.79 -29.04 18.84
N ILE A 28 -20.87 -27.74 19.15
CA ILE A 28 -20.95 -27.25 20.54
C ILE A 28 -22.32 -27.60 21.14
N HIS A 29 -23.40 -27.46 20.37
CA HIS A 29 -24.74 -27.89 20.79
C HIS A 29 -24.78 -29.39 21.09
N TYR A 30 -24.22 -30.22 20.21
CA TYR A 30 -24.11 -31.67 20.41
C TYR A 30 -23.30 -32.04 21.66
N PHE A 31 -22.18 -31.35 21.89
CA PHE A 31 -21.34 -31.57 23.07
C PHE A 31 -22.03 -31.17 24.39
N LEU A 32 -22.82 -30.09 24.38
CA LEU A 32 -23.48 -29.53 25.57
C LEU A 32 -24.89 -30.08 25.83
N ALA A 33 -25.57 -30.61 24.81
CA ALA A 33 -26.83 -31.36 24.98
C ALA A 33 -26.64 -32.59 25.89
N LYS A 34 -25.39 -33.05 26.05
CA LYS A 34 -25.02 -34.13 26.97
C LYS A 34 -25.01 -33.70 28.45
N ASN A 35 -24.91 -32.39 28.77
CA ASN A 35 -24.81 -31.80 30.13
C ASN A 35 -25.60 -30.48 30.22
N MET A 36 -26.93 -30.53 30.04
CA MET A 36 -27.73 -29.36 29.68
C MET A 36 -28.17 -28.49 30.88
N ASN A 37 -27.49 -27.34 31.08
CA ASN A 37 -27.87 -26.26 31.99
C ASN A 37 -28.13 -24.95 31.20
N TRP A 38 -29.11 -24.14 31.61
CA TRP A 38 -29.48 -22.89 30.92
C TRP A 38 -28.33 -21.86 30.83
N ILE A 39 -27.44 -21.89 31.82
CA ILE A 39 -26.24 -21.04 31.90
C ILE A 39 -25.28 -21.32 30.73
N SER A 40 -25.19 -22.58 30.29
CA SER A 40 -24.36 -22.98 29.16
C SER A 40 -24.89 -22.38 27.85
N ILE A 41 -26.21 -22.28 27.70
CA ILE A 41 -26.84 -21.69 26.50
C ILE A 41 -26.56 -20.19 26.44
N LEU A 42 -26.72 -19.47 27.56
CA LEU A 42 -26.44 -18.04 27.66
C LEU A 42 -24.97 -17.70 27.38
N THR A 43 -24.03 -18.47 27.93
CA THR A 43 -22.60 -18.24 27.74
C THR A 43 -22.16 -18.39 26.28
N ILE A 44 -22.67 -19.41 25.57
CA ILE A 44 -22.44 -19.59 24.13
C ILE A 44 -22.95 -18.38 23.35
N PHE A 45 -24.19 -17.97 23.62
CA PHE A 45 -24.80 -16.85 22.90
C PHE A 45 -23.96 -15.58 23.02
N ILE A 46 -23.49 -15.27 24.23
CA ILE A 46 -22.66 -14.09 24.50
C ILE A 46 -21.31 -14.15 23.77
N VAL A 47 -20.63 -15.29 23.83
CA VAL A 47 -19.32 -15.47 23.17
C VAL A 47 -19.47 -15.30 21.66
N TYR A 48 -20.47 -15.93 21.05
CA TYR A 48 -20.69 -15.85 19.61
C TYR A 48 -21.16 -14.46 19.15
N ALA A 49 -22.01 -13.80 19.92
CA ALA A 49 -22.41 -12.41 19.64
C ALA A 49 -21.19 -11.49 19.64
N SER A 50 -20.29 -11.65 20.61
CA SER A 50 -19.04 -10.89 20.72
C SER A 50 -18.10 -11.15 19.53
N THR A 51 -17.86 -12.41 19.17
CA THR A 51 -17.03 -12.76 18.01
C THR A 51 -17.62 -12.24 16.70
N SER A 52 -18.94 -12.31 16.52
CA SER A 52 -19.61 -11.81 15.32
C SER A 52 -19.47 -10.29 15.19
N PHE A 53 -19.65 -9.57 16.30
CA PHE A 53 -19.41 -8.12 16.37
C PHE A 53 -17.95 -7.77 16.04
N PHE A 54 -17.00 -8.56 16.52
CA PHE A 54 -15.57 -8.37 16.21
C PHE A 54 -15.24 -8.61 14.73
N ASN A 55 -15.85 -9.62 14.11
CA ASN A 55 -15.71 -9.87 12.67
C ASN A 55 -16.29 -8.72 11.83
N LEU A 56 -17.45 -8.17 12.22
CA LEU A 56 -18.00 -6.95 11.60
C LEU A 56 -17.01 -5.78 11.71
N PHE A 57 -16.40 -5.59 12.87
CA PHE A 57 -15.39 -4.56 13.06
C PHE A 57 -14.19 -4.75 12.11
N ILE A 58 -13.69 -5.98 11.91
CA ILE A 58 -12.61 -6.29 10.96
C ILE A 58 -13.03 -5.97 9.51
N LEU A 59 -14.27 -6.29 9.13
CA LEU A 59 -14.79 -6.02 7.79
C LEU A 59 -14.81 -4.52 7.47
N LEU A 60 -15.21 -3.69 8.44
CA LEU A 60 -15.31 -2.24 8.29
C LEU A 60 -13.94 -1.53 8.16
N GLN A 61 -12.83 -2.16 8.58
CA GLN A 61 -11.51 -1.52 8.49
C GLN A 61 -11.05 -1.33 7.04
N LYS A 62 -10.45 -0.19 6.67
CA LYS A 62 -9.81 -0.02 5.35
C LYS A 62 -8.45 -0.73 5.31
N ARG A 63 -8.44 -2.02 4.94
CA ARG A 63 -7.23 -2.87 4.81
C ARG A 63 -7.29 -3.72 3.56
N ARG A 64 -6.13 -4.28 3.17
CA ARG A 64 -6.03 -5.26 2.07
C ARG A 64 -6.93 -6.46 2.39
N TYR A 65 -7.67 -6.94 1.39
CA TYR A 65 -8.63 -8.03 1.52
C TYR A 65 -7.98 -9.30 2.07
N GLU A 66 -6.76 -9.60 1.61
CA GLU A 66 -5.97 -10.78 2.00
C GLU A 66 -5.81 -10.87 3.52
N THR A 67 -5.35 -9.78 4.15
CA THR A 67 -5.15 -9.74 5.60
C THR A 67 -6.46 -9.79 6.38
N LYS A 68 -7.54 -9.18 5.85
CA LYS A 68 -8.86 -9.26 6.52
C LYS A 68 -9.36 -10.69 6.56
N ILE A 69 -9.29 -11.38 5.44
CA ILE A 69 -9.80 -12.75 5.27
C ILE A 69 -9.08 -13.69 6.24
N SER A 70 -7.75 -13.62 6.34
CA SER A 70 -6.99 -14.44 7.29
C SER A 70 -7.45 -14.28 8.74
N TRP A 71 -7.70 -13.03 9.17
CA TRP A 71 -8.14 -12.76 10.54
C TRP A 71 -9.61 -13.11 10.79
N LEU A 72 -10.49 -12.96 9.78
CA LEU A 72 -11.87 -13.44 9.87
C LEU A 72 -11.91 -14.97 10.06
N ILE A 73 -11.09 -15.71 9.31
CA ILE A 73 -10.99 -17.17 9.46
C ILE A 73 -10.49 -17.53 10.86
N ALA A 74 -9.40 -16.92 11.31
CA ALA A 74 -8.83 -17.19 12.64
C ALA A 74 -9.84 -16.89 13.76
N CYS A 75 -10.58 -15.77 13.66
CA CYS A 75 -11.62 -15.40 14.63
C CYS A 75 -12.86 -16.30 14.58
N SER A 76 -13.13 -16.94 13.45
CA SER A 76 -14.32 -17.81 13.30
C SER A 76 -14.08 -19.22 13.79
N ILE A 77 -12.88 -19.76 13.52
CA ILE A 77 -12.48 -21.08 14.02
C ILE A 77 -12.24 -21.02 15.53
N LEU A 78 -11.68 -19.91 16.01
CA LEU A 78 -11.35 -19.71 17.42
C LEU A 78 -12.04 -18.44 17.94
N PRO A 79 -13.31 -18.52 18.39
CA PRO A 79 -14.12 -17.35 18.75
C PRO A 79 -13.52 -16.51 19.88
N ILE A 80 -12.72 -17.13 20.74
CA ILE A 80 -12.04 -16.45 21.87
C ILE A 80 -10.60 -16.10 21.51
N ILE A 81 -9.81 -17.07 21.04
CA ILE A 81 -8.37 -16.90 20.80
C ILE A 81 -8.10 -16.01 19.57
N GLY A 82 -8.95 -16.07 18.55
CA GLY A 82 -8.79 -15.29 17.32
C GLY A 82 -8.87 -13.79 17.55
N PRO A 83 -9.90 -13.26 18.25
CA PRO A 83 -9.96 -11.83 18.57
C PRO A 83 -8.80 -11.35 19.45
N ILE A 84 -8.38 -12.15 20.44
CA ILE A 84 -7.24 -11.83 21.30
C ILE A 84 -5.96 -11.73 20.45
N SER A 85 -5.66 -12.75 19.65
CA SER A 85 -4.48 -12.76 18.78
C SER A 85 -4.49 -11.64 17.75
N TYR A 86 -5.66 -11.23 17.25
CA TYR A 86 -5.78 -10.06 16.36
C TYR A 86 -5.32 -8.77 17.03
N ILE A 87 -5.65 -8.57 18.31
CA ILE A 87 -5.27 -7.36 19.04
C ILE A 87 -3.73 -7.26 19.17
N PHE A 88 -3.06 -8.39 19.44
CA PHE A 88 -1.61 -8.43 19.60
C PHE A 88 -0.84 -8.43 18.27
N LEU A 89 -1.24 -9.26 17.30
CA LEU A 89 -0.48 -9.52 16.07
C LEU A 89 -1.11 -8.86 14.83
N GLY A 90 -2.44 -8.73 14.83
CA GLY A 90 -3.22 -8.21 13.70
C GLY A 90 -3.27 -6.69 13.65
N ARG A 91 -2.85 -5.98 14.69
CA ARG A 91 -2.81 -4.52 14.68
C ARG A 91 -1.71 -4.08 13.70
N LYS A 92 -2.11 -3.54 12.55
CA LYS A 92 -1.17 -2.95 11.59
C LYS A 92 -0.39 -1.88 12.35
N TYR A 93 0.93 -2.04 12.49
CA TYR A 93 1.79 -0.95 12.90
C TYR A 93 1.53 0.18 11.91
N LEU A 94 0.70 1.13 12.31
CA LEU A 94 0.50 2.38 11.59
C LEU A 94 1.81 3.16 11.80
N LYS A 95 2.88 2.74 11.12
CA LYS A 95 3.85 3.66 10.54
C LYS A 95 3.11 4.41 9.43
N SER A 96 2.04 5.12 9.80
CA SER A 96 1.56 6.29 9.11
C SER A 96 2.66 7.33 9.29
N GLN A 97 3.79 7.10 8.63
CA GLN A 97 4.65 8.20 8.27
C GLN A 97 3.73 9.15 7.55
N ASN A 98 3.58 10.31 8.17
CA ASN A 98 2.54 11.26 7.92
C ASN A 98 2.61 11.72 6.47
N ILE A 99 1.94 11.00 5.56
CA ILE A 99 1.81 11.37 4.15
C ILE A 99 1.29 12.82 4.08
N LYS A 100 0.38 13.18 5.00
CA LYS A 100 -0.07 14.56 5.19
C LYS A 100 1.05 15.55 5.57
N LYS A 101 1.96 15.19 6.48
CA LYS A 101 3.12 16.06 6.82
C LYS A 101 4.13 16.12 5.68
N TYR A 102 4.34 15.02 4.96
CA TYR A 102 5.19 14.98 3.76
C TYR A 102 4.65 15.93 2.68
N PHE A 103 3.36 15.85 2.35
CA PHE A 103 2.73 16.76 1.38
C PHE A 103 2.68 18.21 1.88
N ALA A 104 2.50 18.44 3.18
CA ALA A 104 2.60 19.79 3.76
C ALA A 104 4.02 20.36 3.64
N GLN A 105 5.05 19.56 3.93
CA GLN A 105 6.46 19.96 3.75
C GLN A 105 6.80 20.18 2.27
N TYR A 106 6.31 19.33 1.38
CA TYR A 106 6.47 19.48 -0.06
C TYR A 106 5.86 20.78 -0.57
N ARG A 107 4.62 21.10 -0.16
CA ARG A 107 3.96 22.37 -0.51
C ARG A 107 4.72 23.59 0.01
N ASN A 108 5.25 23.52 1.23
CA ASN A 108 6.08 24.60 1.76
C ASN A 108 7.38 24.76 0.94
N PHE A 109 7.99 23.66 0.51
CA PHE A 109 9.18 23.69 -0.35
C PHE A 109 8.90 24.23 -1.76
N THR A 110 7.74 23.90 -2.35
CA THR A 110 7.34 24.41 -3.67
C THR A 110 6.92 25.88 -3.62
N ASN A 111 6.21 26.32 -2.57
CA ASN A 111 5.83 27.72 -2.38
C ASN A 111 7.05 28.64 -2.16
N LEU A 112 8.14 28.15 -1.57
CA LEU A 112 9.39 28.92 -1.46
C LEU A 112 10.08 29.17 -2.81
N LYS A 113 9.73 28.42 -3.87
CA LYS A 113 10.28 28.57 -5.23
C LYS A 113 9.42 29.43 -6.16
N GLU A 114 8.41 30.13 -5.63
CA GLU A 114 7.45 30.96 -6.38
C GLU A 114 8.04 32.23 -7.03
N LYS A 115 9.36 32.32 -7.18
CA LYS A 115 10.05 33.28 -8.07
C LYS A 115 10.68 32.65 -9.31
N VAL A 116 10.40 31.38 -9.60
CA VAL A 116 10.74 30.82 -10.92
C VAL A 116 9.71 31.36 -11.91
N GLN A 117 10.15 32.15 -12.89
CA GLN A 117 9.34 32.63 -14.02
C GLN A 117 8.48 31.48 -14.55
N THR A 118 7.21 31.46 -14.15
CA THR A 118 6.19 30.64 -14.76
C THR A 118 6.06 31.09 -16.19
N TRP A 119 6.09 30.12 -17.11
CA TRP A 119 5.87 30.37 -18.53
C TRP A 119 4.52 31.07 -18.69
N LYS A 120 4.55 32.40 -18.92
CA LYS A 120 3.38 33.20 -19.24
C LYS A 120 3.10 33.01 -20.72
N ASN A 121 2.49 31.88 -21.08
CA ASN A 121 1.77 31.83 -22.33
C ASN A 121 0.31 32.13 -21.99
N GLN A 122 -0.03 33.42 -22.10
CA GLN A 122 -1.35 33.96 -21.82
C GLN A 122 -2.44 33.47 -22.79
N GLU A 123 -2.10 32.62 -23.76
CA GLU A 123 -3.01 32.24 -24.85
C GLU A 123 -3.37 30.75 -24.93
N SER A 124 -2.63 29.84 -24.28
CA SER A 124 -2.97 28.41 -24.33
C SER A 124 -3.98 28.04 -23.23
N LYS A 125 -5.28 28.03 -23.60
CA LYS A 125 -6.43 27.46 -22.85
C LYS A 125 -6.34 25.93 -22.65
N ASP A 126 -5.16 25.39 -22.42
CA ASP A 126 -5.00 23.95 -22.25
C ASP A 126 -5.39 23.55 -20.82
N THR A 127 -6.61 23.04 -20.70
CA THR A 127 -7.27 22.73 -19.42
C THR A 127 -6.50 21.68 -18.62
N LEU A 128 -5.75 20.83 -19.32
CA LEU A 128 -4.89 19.80 -18.73
C LEU A 128 -3.68 20.41 -18.03
N LEU A 129 -3.06 21.43 -18.64
CA LEU A 129 -1.92 22.12 -18.06
C LEU A 129 -2.34 22.87 -16.79
N SER A 130 -3.43 23.63 -16.84
CA SER A 130 -3.97 24.33 -15.66
C SER A 130 -4.32 23.36 -14.53
N PHE A 131 -4.99 22.25 -14.85
CA PHE A 131 -5.34 21.22 -13.87
C PHE A 131 -4.09 20.59 -13.23
N SER A 132 -3.07 20.30 -14.04
CA SER A 132 -1.81 19.72 -13.55
C SER A 132 -1.07 20.67 -12.60
N SER A 133 -1.01 21.97 -12.93
CA SER A 133 -0.36 22.97 -12.10
C SER A 133 -1.05 23.11 -10.75
N GLU A 134 -2.39 23.11 -10.72
CA GLU A 134 -3.17 23.20 -9.50
C GLU A 134 -3.05 21.93 -8.64
N TYR A 135 -3.19 20.76 -9.26
CA TYR A 135 -3.18 19.49 -8.55
C TYR A 135 -1.82 19.12 -7.97
N PHE A 136 -0.74 19.34 -8.74
CA PHE A 136 0.62 18.97 -8.34
C PHE A 136 1.37 20.10 -7.63
N SER A 137 0.80 21.32 -7.58
CA SER A 137 1.44 22.51 -6.99
C SER A 137 2.88 22.72 -7.51
N SER A 138 3.10 22.43 -8.79
CA SER A 138 4.40 22.49 -9.45
C SER A 138 4.34 23.42 -10.66
N PRO A 139 5.33 24.32 -10.85
CA PRO A 139 5.35 25.20 -12.01
C PRO A 139 5.52 24.40 -13.29
N ILE A 140 4.74 24.74 -14.32
CA ILE A 140 4.93 24.23 -15.67
C ILE A 140 6.20 24.86 -16.24
N LYS A 141 7.08 24.01 -16.79
CA LYS A 141 8.32 24.43 -17.43
C LYS A 141 8.38 23.86 -18.84
N GLU A 142 9.01 24.60 -19.73
CA GLU A 142 9.35 24.11 -21.05
C GLU A 142 10.30 22.90 -20.90
N PHE A 143 9.90 21.79 -21.50
CA PHE A 143 10.67 20.56 -21.45
C PHE A 143 11.59 20.50 -22.66
N ASN A 144 12.87 20.82 -22.44
CA ASN A 144 13.93 20.57 -23.41
C ASN A 144 14.68 19.30 -23.00
N GLY A 145 14.16 18.15 -23.42
CA GLY A 145 14.76 16.85 -23.15
C GLY A 145 14.61 15.90 -24.32
N ASN A 146 15.55 14.97 -24.43
CA ASN A 146 15.50 13.92 -25.44
C ASN A 146 14.56 12.80 -24.97
N LEU A 147 13.59 12.43 -25.81
CA LEU A 147 12.74 11.28 -25.57
C LEU A 147 13.56 9.99 -25.80
N LEU A 148 13.65 9.14 -24.78
CA LEU A 148 14.29 7.83 -24.86
C LEU A 148 13.20 6.77 -24.83
N VAL A 149 13.08 5.99 -25.91
CA VAL A 149 11.96 5.04 -26.09
C VAL A 149 12.33 3.65 -25.58
N ASP A 150 13.62 3.32 -25.55
CA ASP A 150 14.13 2.01 -25.17
C ASP A 150 15.07 2.06 -23.95
N GLY A 151 15.20 0.91 -23.29
CA GLY A 151 16.03 0.77 -22.10
C GLY A 151 17.53 0.87 -22.38
N HIS A 152 18.00 0.46 -23.57
CA HIS A 152 19.42 0.51 -23.90
C HIS A 152 19.89 1.96 -24.03
N SER A 153 19.20 2.77 -24.82
CA SER A 153 19.45 4.20 -24.97
C SER A 153 19.34 4.94 -23.63
N PHE A 154 18.37 4.57 -22.79
CA PHE A 154 18.25 5.12 -21.43
C PHE A 154 19.50 4.87 -20.59
N PHE A 155 19.94 3.61 -20.47
CA PHE A 155 21.09 3.27 -19.64
C PHE A 155 22.41 3.81 -20.23
N GLU A 156 22.57 3.84 -21.54
CA GLU A 156 23.74 4.46 -22.17
C GLU A 156 23.84 5.94 -21.85
N LYS A 157 22.74 6.68 -22.01
CA LYS A 157 22.67 8.10 -21.68
C LYS A 157 22.90 8.33 -20.18
N LEU A 158 22.27 7.53 -19.32
CA LEU A 158 22.44 7.59 -17.87
C LEU A 158 23.91 7.42 -17.46
N PHE A 159 24.61 6.40 -18.00
CA PHE A 159 26.02 6.19 -17.68
C PHE A 159 26.92 7.31 -18.20
N ALA A 160 26.61 7.88 -19.36
CA ALA A 160 27.33 9.05 -19.89
C ALA A 160 27.15 10.27 -18.98
N ASP A 161 25.92 10.53 -18.53
CA ASP A 161 25.62 11.67 -17.65
C ASP A 161 26.24 11.48 -16.25
N ILE A 162 26.26 10.26 -15.72
CA ILE A 162 26.98 9.91 -14.47
C ILE A 162 28.49 10.17 -14.61
N LYS A 163 29.10 9.77 -15.74
CA LYS A 163 30.53 9.98 -15.98
C LYS A 163 30.89 11.47 -16.07
N ASN A 164 29.97 12.30 -16.57
CA ASN A 164 30.16 13.75 -16.73
C ASN A 164 29.72 14.57 -15.51
N ALA A 165 29.13 13.94 -14.49
CA ALA A 165 28.63 14.63 -13.30
C ALA A 165 29.78 15.19 -12.46
N LYS A 166 29.71 16.49 -12.12
CA LYS A 166 30.78 17.21 -11.40
C LYS A 166 30.51 17.46 -9.92
N LYS A 167 29.25 17.48 -9.48
CA LYS A 167 28.86 17.90 -8.12
C LYS A 167 28.13 16.81 -7.37
N PHE A 168 26.94 16.46 -7.83
CA PHE A 168 26.10 15.48 -7.15
C PHE A 168 25.41 14.59 -8.19
N ILE A 169 25.25 13.32 -7.86
CA ILE A 169 24.46 12.35 -8.62
C ILE A 169 23.32 11.92 -7.69
N PHE A 170 22.08 12.26 -8.06
CA PHE A 170 20.88 11.80 -7.37
C PHE A 170 20.22 10.71 -8.22
N ILE A 171 20.03 9.53 -7.63
CA ILE A 171 19.36 8.40 -8.29
C ILE A 171 18.19 7.97 -7.41
N ASP A 172 16.98 8.05 -7.96
CA ASP A 172 15.76 7.56 -7.33
C ASP A 172 15.17 6.45 -8.21
N VAL A 173 15.17 5.21 -7.69
CA VAL A 173 14.75 4.02 -8.42
C VAL A 173 13.97 3.08 -7.50
N TYR A 174 12.95 2.43 -8.06
CA TYR A 174 12.09 1.53 -7.30
C TYR A 174 12.76 0.20 -6.93
N ILE A 175 13.59 -0.36 -7.84
CA ILE A 175 14.25 -1.66 -7.67
C ILE A 175 15.73 -1.51 -8.02
N ILE A 176 16.59 -1.99 -7.11
CA ILE A 176 18.01 -2.23 -7.37
C ILE A 176 18.24 -3.73 -7.30
N LYS A 177 18.75 -4.31 -8.39
CA LYS A 177 19.02 -5.75 -8.49
C LYS A 177 20.49 -5.97 -8.80
N ASN A 178 21.10 -7.00 -8.22
CA ASN A 178 22.49 -7.36 -8.50
C ASN A 178 22.63 -8.04 -9.88
N ASP A 179 22.57 -7.23 -10.94
CA ASP A 179 22.67 -7.66 -12.33
C ASP A 179 23.81 -6.93 -13.08
N PHE A 180 23.84 -7.07 -14.41
CA PHE A 180 24.85 -6.44 -15.24
C PHE A 180 24.77 -4.90 -15.21
N ILE A 181 23.57 -4.33 -15.04
CA ILE A 181 23.35 -2.88 -14.95
C ILE A 181 23.94 -2.37 -13.65
N TRP A 182 23.65 -3.05 -12.53
CA TRP A 182 24.21 -2.68 -11.23
C TRP A 182 25.73 -2.79 -11.19
N LYS A 183 26.30 -3.86 -11.74
CA LYS A 183 27.76 -4.01 -11.86
C LYS A 183 28.39 -2.87 -12.67
N LYS A 184 27.74 -2.48 -13.78
CA LYS A 184 28.20 -1.38 -14.63
C LYS A 184 28.09 -0.04 -13.92
N LEU A 185 26.99 0.23 -13.22
CA LEU A 185 26.80 1.43 -12.39
C LEU A 185 27.88 1.55 -11.31
N LYS A 186 28.15 0.46 -10.58
CA LYS A 186 29.18 0.41 -9.54
C LYS A 186 30.56 0.73 -10.08
N LYS A 187 30.89 0.27 -11.29
CA LYS A 187 32.16 0.59 -11.96
C LYS A 187 32.30 2.10 -12.21
N TYR A 188 31.26 2.76 -12.73
CA TYR A 188 31.30 4.20 -12.97
C TYR A 188 31.40 5.02 -11.68
N TRP A 189 30.71 4.61 -10.62
CA TRP A 189 30.82 5.25 -9.30
C TRP A 189 32.21 5.17 -8.68
N LEU A 190 32.88 4.03 -8.79
CA LEU A 190 34.26 3.87 -8.28
C LEU A 190 35.24 4.76 -9.04
N ILE A 191 35.07 4.93 -10.35
CA ILE A 191 35.90 5.79 -11.18
C ILE A 191 35.68 7.27 -10.82
N SER A 192 34.42 7.69 -10.62
CA SER A 192 34.13 9.06 -10.17
C SER A 192 34.58 9.35 -8.73
N GLY A 193 34.64 8.33 -7.87
CA GLY A 193 35.13 8.46 -6.49
C GLY A 193 36.65 8.57 -6.39
N ASN A 194 37.39 7.90 -7.28
CA ASN A 194 38.86 8.00 -7.35
C ASN A 194 39.36 9.29 -8.03
N ALA A 195 38.48 10.09 -8.63
CA ALA A 195 38.83 11.34 -9.29
C ALA A 195 39.09 12.52 -8.32
N GLY A 196 39.10 12.27 -7.00
CA GLY A 196 39.46 13.26 -5.99
C GLY A 196 38.37 14.31 -5.75
N TRP A 197 37.80 14.26 -4.56
CA TRP A 197 37.24 15.45 -3.90
C TRP A 197 38.31 16.03 -3.00
#